data_AF-A0A645G0Q7-F1
#
_entry.id   AF-A0A645G0Q7-F1
#
_cell.length_a   1.000
_cell.length_b   1.000
_cell.length_c   1.000
_cell.angle_alpha   90.00
_cell.angle_beta   90.00
_cell.angle_gamma   90.00
#
_symmetry.space_group_name_H-M   'P 1'
#
loop_
_entity.id
_entity.type
_entity.pdbx_description
1 polymer ?
#
loop_
_entity_poly.entity_id
_entity_poly.type
_entity_poly.pdbx_seq_one_letter_code
_entity_poly.pdbx_strand_id
1 'polypeptide(L)'
;MQHLPRVSRSIADFRALEAQVYLRHTQIVDVLEYIDEQYIASPCSAGRACEFALNLLDVLNRMCGGNVDSRFTPKNKAAVIDIGQPIPVEYTGTRIAKERLKAITAQVEQALQAVSTDLESRWETIRFQA
;
A
#
# COMPACT_ATOMS: atom_id res chain seq x y z
N MET A 1 33.91 2.10 -20.54
CA MET A 1 33.88 2.06 -19.06
C MET A 1 35.16 2.67 -18.53
N GLN A 2 35.11 3.85 -17.89
CA GLN A 2 36.30 4.48 -17.32
C GLN A 2 36.82 3.65 -16.14
N HIS A 3 38.12 3.31 -16.16
CA HIS A 3 38.75 2.50 -15.13
C HIS A 3 39.13 3.41 -13.95
N LEU A 4 38.32 3.41 -12.90
CA LEU A 4 38.65 4.13 -11.67
C LEU A 4 39.95 3.56 -11.05
N PRO A 5 40.84 4.42 -10.50
CA PRO A 5 41.94 3.98 -9.64
C PRO A 5 41.43 3.09 -8.50
N ARG A 6 42.25 2.14 -8.03
CA ARG A 6 41.83 1.11 -7.06
C ARG A 6 41.17 1.67 -5.80
N VAL A 7 41.73 2.75 -5.25
CA VAL A 7 41.18 3.43 -4.06
C VAL A 7 39.81 4.05 -4.36
N SER A 8 39.68 4.75 -5.49
CA SER A 8 38.41 5.36 -5.92
C SER A 8 37.33 4.31 -6.18
N ARG A 9 37.70 3.14 -6.70
CA ARG A 9 36.78 2.00 -6.85
C ARG A 9 36.32 1.48 -5.49
N SER A 10 37.24 1.24 -4.55
CA SER A 10 36.90 0.79 -3.19
C SER A 10 35.94 1.75 -2.47
N ILE A 11 36.15 3.06 -2.61
CA ILE A 11 35.24 4.08 -2.06
C ILE A 11 33.86 4.01 -2.73
N ALA A 12 33.82 3.81 -4.06
CA ALA A 12 32.56 3.68 -4.78
C ALA A 12 31.79 2.41 -4.35
N ASP A 13 32.49 1.29 -4.20
CA ASP A 13 31.91 0.02 -3.74
C ASP A 13 31.37 0.13 -2.30
N PHE A 14 32.11 0.81 -1.42
CA PHE A 14 31.65 1.09 -0.05
C PHE A 14 30.36 1.93 -0.04
N ARG A 15 30.31 3.01 -0.83
CA ARG A 15 29.09 3.84 -0.97
C ARG A 15 27.92 3.07 -1.56
N ALA A 16 28.18 2.19 -2.53
CA ALA A 16 27.15 1.35 -3.12
C ALA A 16 26.57 0.37 -2.09
N LEU A 17 27.44 -0.22 -1.25
CA LEU A 17 27.02 -1.08 -0.14
C LEU A 17 26.19 -0.30 0.88
N GLU A 18 26.64 0.88 1.29
CA GLU A 18 25.90 1.76 2.21
C GLU A 18 24.51 2.08 1.65
N ALA A 19 24.41 2.52 0.40
CA ALA A 19 23.14 2.80 -0.27
C ALA A 19 22.24 1.57 -0.34
N GLN A 20 22.79 0.38 -0.62
CA GLN A 20 22.03 -0.87 -0.65
C GLN A 20 21.49 -1.24 0.73
N VAL A 21 22.26 -1.02 1.79
CA VAL A 21 21.82 -1.24 3.17
C VAL A 21 20.68 -0.28 3.52
N TYR A 22 20.82 1.01 3.22
CA TYR A 22 19.75 1.98 3.43
C TYR A 22 18.48 1.60 2.68
N LEU A 23 18.58 1.28 1.40
CA LEU A 23 17.44 0.88 0.57
C LEU A 23 16.71 -0.33 1.17
N ARG A 24 17.43 -1.34 1.67
CA ARG A 24 16.83 -2.50 2.33
C ARG A 24 16.05 -2.11 3.59
N HIS A 25 16.60 -1.24 4.42
CA HIS A 25 15.90 -0.80 5.63
C HIS A 25 14.63 -0.02 5.28
N THR A 26 14.71 0.91 4.31
CA THR A 26 13.55 1.66 3.84
C THR A 26 12.46 0.73 3.31
N GLN A 27 12.82 -0.30 2.54
CA GLN A 27 11.86 -1.29 2.04
C GLN A 27 11.19 -2.10 3.16
N ILE A 28 11.87 -2.42 4.26
CA ILE A 28 11.24 -3.12 5.38
C ILE A 28 10.28 -2.18 6.12
N VAL A 29 10.72 -0.95 6.39
CA VAL A 29 9.91 0.08 7.08
C VAL A 29 8.64 0.40 6.30
N ASP A 30 8.73 0.50 4.97
CA ASP A 30 7.60 0.71 4.05
C ASP A 30 6.49 -0.34 4.24
N VAL A 31 6.81 -1.62 4.40
CA VAL A 31 5.78 -2.65 4.65
C VAL A 31 5.25 -2.58 6.08
N LEU A 32 6.13 -2.30 7.05
CA LEU A 32 5.73 -2.21 8.46
C LEU A 32 4.76 -1.06 8.74
N GLU A 33 4.79 0.01 7.93
CA GLU A 33 3.80 1.09 7.99
C GLU A 33 2.36 0.61 7.77
N TYR A 34 2.18 -0.49 7.02
CA TYR A 34 0.87 -1.10 6.78
C TYR A 34 0.44 -2.11 7.87
N ILE A 35 1.28 -2.37 8.86
CA ILE A 35 0.95 -3.31 9.94
C ILE A 35 0.31 -2.55 11.10
N ASP A 36 -1.02 -2.50 11.08
CA ASP A 36 -1.85 -1.96 12.17
C ASP A 36 -2.76 -3.06 12.73
N GLU A 37 -2.66 -3.33 14.03
CA GLU A 37 -3.51 -4.31 14.72
C GLU A 37 -4.99 -3.92 14.66
N GLN A 38 -5.30 -2.63 14.59
CA GLN A 38 -6.68 -2.15 14.46
C GLN A 38 -7.31 -2.56 13.13
N TYR A 39 -6.50 -2.79 12.09
CA TYR A 39 -6.98 -3.19 10.77
C TYR A 39 -7.65 -4.57 10.77
N ILE A 40 -7.20 -5.47 11.64
CA ILE A 40 -7.73 -6.83 11.83
C ILE A 40 -8.62 -6.96 13.07
N ALA A 41 -8.97 -5.85 13.73
CA ALA A 41 -9.87 -5.88 14.87
C ALA A 41 -11.25 -6.44 14.47
N SER A 42 -11.89 -7.15 15.41
CA SER A 42 -13.22 -7.72 15.21
C SER A 42 -14.30 -6.63 15.02
N PRO A 43 -15.26 -6.79 14.09
CA PRO A 43 -15.36 -7.89 13.12
C PRO A 43 -14.42 -7.69 11.93
N CYS A 44 -13.64 -8.72 11.62
CA CYS A 44 -12.65 -8.70 10.53
C CYS A 44 -13.15 -9.52 9.33
N SER A 45 -13.02 -9.01 8.12
CA SER A 45 -13.34 -9.79 6.91
C SER A 45 -12.23 -10.78 6.59
N ALA A 46 -12.56 -11.87 5.89
CA ALA A 46 -11.56 -12.84 5.48
C ALA A 46 -10.50 -12.23 4.57
N GLY A 47 -10.87 -11.34 3.65
CA GLY A 47 -9.93 -10.63 2.80
C GLY A 47 -8.95 -9.78 3.60
N ARG A 48 -9.41 -9.00 4.59
CA ARG A 48 -8.53 -8.20 5.45
C ARG A 48 -7.56 -9.06 6.26
N ALA A 49 -8.03 -10.18 6.81
CA ALA A 49 -7.18 -11.13 7.52
C ALA A 49 -6.13 -11.75 6.59
N CYS A 50 -6.51 -12.13 5.36
CA CYS A 50 -5.59 -12.65 4.36
C CYS A 50 -4.57 -11.61 3.91
N GLU A 51 -5.00 -10.37 3.65
CA GLU A 51 -4.12 -9.25 3.30
C GLU A 51 -3.09 -9.00 4.40
N PHE A 52 -3.54 -8.93 5.66
CA PHE A 52 -2.64 -8.75 6.80
C PHE A 52 -1.62 -9.88 6.90
N ALA A 53 -2.04 -11.13 6.74
CA ALA A 53 -1.13 -12.28 6.74
C ALA A 53 -0.12 -12.23 5.57
N LEU A 54 -0.55 -11.79 4.37
CA LEU A 54 0.33 -11.60 3.22
C LEU A 54 1.34 -10.47 3.44
N ASN A 55 0.95 -9.38 4.10
CA ASN A 55 1.85 -8.28 4.46
C ASN A 55 2.90 -8.74 5.48
N LEU A 56 2.50 -9.51 6.51
CA LEU A 56 3.46 -10.12 7.44
C LEU A 56 4.43 -11.08 6.74
N LEU A 57 3.94 -11.86 5.77
CA LEU A 57 4.79 -12.72 4.97
C LEU A 57 5.76 -11.93 4.07
N ASP A 58 5.36 -10.76 3.56
CA ASP A 58 6.26 -9.86 2.82
C ASP A 58 7.34 -9.25 3.74
N VAL A 59 6.98 -8.87 4.97
CA VAL A 59 7.97 -8.44 5.98
C VAL A 59 9.04 -9.52 6.18
N LEU A 60 8.62 -10.76 6.42
CA LEU A 60 9.55 -11.89 6.58
C LEU A 60 10.40 -12.12 5.32
N ASN A 61 9.81 -12.06 4.13
CA ASN A 61 10.52 -12.16 2.86
C ASN A 61 11.63 -11.09 2.75
N ARG A 62 11.33 -9.82 3.07
CA ARG A 62 12.31 -8.72 3.01
C ARG A 62 13.41 -8.85 4.09
N MET A 63 13.05 -9.32 5.28
CA MET A 63 14.03 -9.63 6.34
C MET A 63 15.00 -10.75 5.92
N CYS A 64 14.52 -11.73 5.14
CA CYS A 64 15.35 -12.80 4.58
C CYS A 64 16.15 -12.38 3.33
N GLY A 65 16.17 -11.09 2.97
CA GLY A 65 16.90 -10.56 1.82
C GLY A 65 16.13 -10.60 0.50
N GLY A 66 14.85 -10.94 0.53
CA GLY A 66 13.93 -10.79 -0.58
C GLY A 66 13.55 -9.33 -0.84
N ASN A 67 12.74 -9.13 -1.88
CA ASN A 67 12.18 -7.84 -2.28
C ASN A 67 10.73 -8.01 -2.76
N VAL A 68 10.15 -6.95 -3.33
CA VAL A 68 8.77 -6.99 -3.85
C VAL A 68 8.55 -8.05 -4.94
N ASP A 69 9.58 -8.39 -5.72
CA ASP A 69 9.50 -9.38 -6.80
C ASP A 69 9.54 -10.82 -6.26
N SER A 70 10.16 -11.02 -5.09
CA SER A 70 10.25 -12.34 -4.45
C SER A 70 9.12 -12.63 -3.45
N ARG A 71 8.23 -11.67 -3.21
CA ARG A 71 7.14 -11.85 -2.24
C ARG A 71 6.19 -12.95 -2.67
N PHE A 72 5.67 -13.68 -1.69
CA PHE A 72 4.66 -14.70 -1.97
C PHE A 72 3.41 -14.05 -2.61
N THR A 73 2.94 -14.67 -3.69
CA THR A 73 1.72 -14.26 -4.39
C THR A 73 0.86 -15.51 -4.61
N PRO A 74 -0.41 -15.50 -4.17
CA PRO A 74 -1.33 -16.60 -4.46
C PRO A 74 -1.44 -16.86 -5.97
N LYS A 75 -1.42 -18.14 -6.36
CA LYS A 75 -1.64 -18.56 -7.74
C LYS A 75 -3.10 -18.32 -8.15
N ASN A 76 -3.33 -18.12 -9.45
CA ASN A 76 -4.67 -17.98 -10.03
C ASN A 76 -5.47 -16.77 -9.53
N LYS A 77 -4.80 -15.69 -9.13
CA LYS A 77 -5.48 -14.42 -8.85
C LYS A 77 -6.13 -13.87 -10.12
N ALA A 78 -7.38 -13.47 -10.03
CA ALA A 78 -8.09 -12.73 -11.06
C ALA A 78 -8.29 -11.31 -10.57
N ALA A 79 -7.92 -10.32 -11.38
CA ALA A 79 -8.24 -8.93 -11.14
C ALA A 79 -9.48 -8.57 -11.95
N VAL A 80 -10.45 -7.95 -11.30
CA VAL A 80 -11.65 -7.42 -11.94
C VAL A 80 -11.57 -5.90 -11.88
N ILE A 81 -11.81 -5.23 -13.00
CA ILE A 81 -11.95 -3.78 -13.06
C ILE A 81 -13.44 -3.49 -13.16
N ASP A 82 -14.00 -2.86 -12.12
CA ASP A 82 -15.39 -2.38 -12.10
C ASP A 82 -15.37 -0.86 -12.33
N ILE A 83 -16.06 -0.39 -13.37
CA ILE A 83 -16.16 1.04 -13.70
C ILE A 83 -17.41 1.59 -13.02
N GLY A 84 -17.19 2.35 -11.95
CA GLY A 84 -18.26 2.97 -11.18
C GLY A 84 -18.95 4.15 -11.89
N GLN A 85 -19.96 4.70 -11.22
CA GLN A 85 -20.64 5.91 -11.67
C GLN A 85 -19.74 7.15 -11.49
N PRO A 86 -19.85 8.15 -12.37
CA PRO A 86 -19.17 9.43 -12.18
C PRO A 86 -19.56 10.06 -10.84
N ILE A 87 -18.60 10.66 -10.16
CA ILE A 87 -18.85 11.42 -8.92
C ILE A 87 -19.19 12.86 -9.33
N PRO A 88 -20.46 13.31 -9.21
CA PRO A 88 -20.80 14.70 -9.49
C PRO A 88 -20.21 15.56 -8.38
N VAL A 89 -19.25 16.41 -8.74
CA VAL A 89 -18.64 17.35 -7.80
C VAL A 89 -19.33 18.70 -7.98
N GLU A 90 -20.32 18.98 -7.14
CA GLU A 90 -21.04 20.25 -7.15
C GLU A 90 -20.54 21.14 -6.01
N TYR A 91 -20.18 22.38 -6.34
CA TYR A 91 -19.79 23.37 -5.33
C TYR A 91 -20.60 24.66 -5.52
N THR A 92 -21.42 24.99 -4.52
CA THR A 92 -22.27 26.18 -4.49
C THR A 92 -21.76 27.27 -3.53
N GLY A 93 -20.49 27.20 -3.08
CA GLY A 93 -19.93 28.08 -2.06
C GLY A 93 -19.04 29.25 -2.55
N THR A 94 -18.38 29.91 -1.59
CA THR A 94 -17.50 31.09 -1.68
C THR A 94 -16.30 30.94 -2.64
N ARG A 95 -15.80 32.06 -3.19
CA ARG A 95 -14.64 32.11 -4.12
C ARG A 95 -13.28 31.71 -3.50
N ILE A 96 -13.25 31.18 -2.27
CA ILE A 96 -12.01 30.84 -1.57
C ILE A 96 -11.54 29.44 -2.00
N ALA A 97 -10.41 29.39 -2.71
CA ALA A 97 -9.89 28.16 -3.31
C ALA A 97 -9.68 27.01 -2.30
N LYS A 98 -9.28 27.32 -1.07
CA LYS A 98 -9.05 26.32 -0.01
C LYS A 98 -10.35 25.66 0.47
N GLU A 99 -11.41 26.45 0.64
CA GLU A 99 -12.73 25.93 1.06
C GLU A 99 -13.35 25.09 -0.04
N ARG A 100 -13.22 25.54 -1.30
CA ARG A 100 -13.59 24.75 -2.47
C ARG A 100 -12.87 23.42 -2.52
N LEU A 101 -11.54 23.41 -2.37
CA LEU A 101 -10.76 22.16 -2.38
C LEU A 101 -11.22 21.22 -1.27
N LYS A 102 -11.38 21.73 -0.05
CA LYS A 102 -11.85 20.92 1.10
C LYS A 102 -13.23 20.30 0.83
N ALA A 103 -14.16 21.06 0.24
CA ALA A 103 -15.49 20.56 -0.11
C ALA A 103 -15.44 19.46 -1.19
N ILE A 104 -14.61 19.64 -2.22
CA ILE A 104 -14.40 18.65 -3.27
C ILE A 104 -13.79 17.37 -2.69
N THR A 105 -12.75 17.50 -1.88
CA THR A 105 -12.09 16.37 -1.22
C THR A 105 -13.08 15.58 -0.37
N ALA A 106 -13.90 16.25 0.44
CA ALA A 106 -14.91 15.58 1.25
C ALA A 106 -15.97 14.83 0.42
N GLN A 107 -16.42 15.39 -0.72
CA GLN A 107 -17.35 14.71 -1.62
C GLN A 107 -16.72 13.46 -2.26
N VAL A 108 -15.46 13.55 -2.68
CA VAL A 108 -14.72 12.42 -3.25
C VAL A 108 -14.50 11.35 -2.20
N GLU A 109 -14.07 11.71 -0.99
CA GLU A 109 -13.90 10.78 0.14
C GLU A 109 -15.20 10.04 0.45
N GLN A 110 -16.33 10.76 0.54
CA GLN A 110 -17.63 10.14 0.79
C GLN A 110 -18.03 9.17 -0.32
N ALA A 111 -17.83 9.54 -1.58
CA ALA A 111 -18.17 8.68 -2.72
C ALA A 111 -17.28 7.43 -2.77
N LEU A 112 -15.97 7.58 -2.54
CA LEU A 112 -15.03 6.45 -2.46
C LEU A 112 -15.37 5.52 -1.28
N GLN A 113 -15.73 6.07 -0.13
CA GLN A 113 -16.15 5.28 1.03
C GLN A 113 -17.42 4.47 0.72
N ALA A 114 -18.41 5.07 0.05
CA ALA A 114 -19.63 4.36 -0.35
C ALA A 114 -19.33 3.20 -1.31
N VAL A 115 -18.47 3.42 -2.30
CA VAL A 115 -18.03 2.38 -3.24
C VAL A 115 -17.25 1.27 -2.51
N SER A 116 -16.36 1.63 -1.58
CA SER A 116 -15.61 0.66 -0.79
C SER A 116 -16.55 -0.23 0.03
N THR A 117 -17.54 0.35 0.72
CA THR A 117 -18.51 -0.40 1.51
C THR A 117 -19.39 -1.31 0.64
N ASP A 118 -19.81 -0.84 -0.53
CA ASP A 118 -20.55 -1.66 -1.50
C ASP A 118 -19.70 -2.85 -1.97
N LEU A 119 -18.45 -2.62 -2.38
CA LEU A 119 -17.53 -3.67 -2.80
C LEU A 119 -17.28 -4.69 -1.68
N GLU A 120 -17.00 -4.24 -0.46
CA GLU A 120 -16.85 -5.15 0.68
C GLU A 120 -18.10 -6.02 0.86
N SER A 121 -19.31 -5.45 0.75
CA SER A 121 -20.54 -6.22 0.88
C SER A 121 -20.72 -7.28 -0.21
N ARG A 122 -20.28 -6.99 -1.45
CA ARG A 122 -20.38 -7.89 -2.60
C ARG A 122 -19.35 -9.02 -2.54
N TRP A 123 -18.13 -8.71 -2.11
CA TRP A 123 -16.96 -9.59 -2.26
C TRP A 123 -16.52 -10.26 -0.95
N GLU A 124 -16.74 -9.64 0.21
CA GLU A 124 -16.35 -10.17 1.53
C GLU A 124 -17.51 -10.90 2.20
N THR A 125 -17.69 -12.17 1.84
CA THR A 125 -18.79 -13.01 2.35
C THR A 125 -18.48 -13.68 3.68
N ILE A 126 -17.22 -13.72 4.10
CA ILE A 126 -16.76 -14.38 5.33
C ILE A 126 -16.23 -13.33 6.31
N ARG A 127 -16.67 -13.41 7.57
CA ARG A 127 -16.22 -12.53 8.66
C ARG A 127 -15.83 -13.34 9.88
N PHE A 128 -14.71 -12.99 10.49
CA PHE A 128 -14.25 -13.49 11.77
C PHE A 128 -14.79 -12.62 12.89
N GLN A 129 -15.43 -13.26 13.86
CA GLN A 129 -15.93 -12.63 15.09
C GLN A 129 -14.87 -12.72 16.19
N ALA A 130 -15.08 -11.98 17.28
CA ALA A 130 -14.22 -12.02 18.46
C ALA A 130 -14.33 -13.37 19.19
#